data_AF-A0A953LLK4-F1
#
_entry.id   AF-A0A953LLK4-F1
#
_cell.length_a   1.000
_cell.length_b   1.000
_cell.length_c   1.000
_cell.angle_alpha   90.00
_cell.angle_beta   90.00
_cell.angle_gamma   90.00
#
_symmetry.space_group_name_H-M   'P 1'
#
loop_
_entity.id
_entity.type
_entity.pdbx_description
1 polymer ?
#
loop_
_entity_poly.entity_id
_entity_poly.type
_entity_poly.pdbx_seq_one_letter_code
_entity_poly.pdbx_strand_id
1 'polypeptide(L)'
;PLVFTIAMETGISLVTIGIPLVAGLSVVHGLVPPHPAAMAAVGIFKADVGTTILYSLIVGLPTAIIAGPLFGKWIGSRMHKEVPGEIAEQLVQHKEKKDLPGFGNTLFTILLPVILMLIASIANVALDQASEAAKVLRFIGDPVIALLIATIYSFFSLGYARGFNRDKVLKFANDCLGPVANILLVIGAGGAFNKVLLDSGIGEQIADLAKHSHMSPLLLGWGIAALIRIATGSATVSMMTAAGIVAPIAASMPGTNAELLVLATGAGSLILSHVNDSGFWMIKEYFGMTVKETLMTWTAMETIISVVAFALIALLDLVV
;
A
#
# COMPACT_ATOMS: atom_id res chain seq x y z
N PRO A 1 14.77 4.20 -11.89
CA PRO A 1 15.44 4.19 -13.22
C PRO A 1 14.62 4.92 -14.30
N LEU A 2 13.40 4.47 -14.60
CA LEU A 2 12.59 5.01 -15.70
C LEU A 2 12.33 6.53 -15.57
N VAL A 3 11.95 7.01 -14.38
CA VAL A 3 11.71 8.44 -14.13
C VAL A 3 12.94 9.28 -14.41
N PHE A 4 14.12 8.81 -13.99
CA PHE A 4 15.38 9.51 -14.23
C PHE A 4 15.73 9.56 -15.73
N THR A 5 15.53 8.45 -16.47
CA THR A 5 15.73 8.42 -17.92
C THR A 5 14.81 9.40 -18.64
N ILE A 6 13.51 9.42 -18.29
CA ILE A 6 12.55 10.35 -18.89
C ILE A 6 12.92 11.80 -18.55
N ALA A 7 13.29 12.10 -17.30
CA ALA A 7 13.72 13.44 -16.91
C ALA A 7 14.96 13.90 -17.67
N MET A 8 15.95 13.01 -17.88
CA MET A 8 17.15 13.29 -18.67
C MET A 8 16.83 13.53 -20.16
N GLU A 9 15.99 12.70 -20.77
CA GLU A 9 15.67 12.81 -22.21
C GLU A 9 14.76 13.99 -22.52
N THR A 10 13.84 14.33 -21.61
CA THR A 10 12.86 15.40 -21.82
C THR A 10 13.29 16.75 -21.26
N GLY A 11 14.31 16.79 -20.39
CA GLY A 11 14.73 18.00 -19.66
C GLY A 11 13.67 18.51 -18.66
N ILE A 12 12.60 17.74 -18.43
CA ILE A 12 11.54 18.09 -17.48
C ILE A 12 12.04 17.81 -16.06
N SER A 13 11.65 18.66 -15.11
CA SER A 13 12.06 18.47 -13.72
C SER A 13 11.70 17.09 -13.18
N LEU A 14 12.64 16.52 -12.43
CA LEU A 14 12.48 15.27 -11.71
C LEU A 14 11.31 15.31 -10.73
N VAL A 15 11.00 16.46 -10.12
CA VAL A 15 9.86 16.62 -9.20
C VAL A 15 8.53 16.46 -9.97
N THR A 16 8.42 17.06 -11.15
CA THR A 16 7.19 17.02 -11.97
C THR A 16 6.83 15.61 -12.43
N ILE A 17 7.83 14.77 -12.72
CA ILE A 17 7.62 13.39 -13.17
C ILE A 17 7.57 12.43 -11.97
N GLY A 18 8.45 12.66 -10.99
CA GLY A 18 8.65 11.78 -9.86
C GLY A 18 7.51 11.82 -8.83
N ILE A 19 6.97 13.01 -8.51
CA ILE A 19 5.87 13.15 -7.54
C ILE A 19 4.62 12.35 -7.96
N PRO A 20 4.14 12.43 -9.20
CA PRO A 20 3.04 11.57 -9.67
C PRO A 20 3.31 10.08 -9.50
N LEU A 21 4.53 9.62 -9.79
CA LEU A 21 4.88 8.21 -9.63
C LEU A 21 4.84 7.79 -8.16
N VAL A 22 5.50 8.54 -7.29
CA VAL A 22 5.61 8.16 -5.87
C VAL A 22 4.28 8.32 -5.14
N ALA A 23 3.41 9.24 -5.57
CA ALA A 23 2.03 9.33 -5.10
C ALA A 23 1.25 8.05 -5.41
N GLY A 24 1.34 7.54 -6.63
CA GLY A 24 0.70 6.28 -7.02
C GLY A 24 1.22 5.08 -6.22
N LEU A 25 2.54 5.01 -6.00
CA LEU A 25 3.16 3.99 -5.16
C LEU A 25 2.67 4.06 -3.70
N SER A 26 2.57 5.26 -3.15
CA SER A 26 2.12 5.48 -1.77
C SER A 26 0.65 5.12 -1.57
N VAL A 27 -0.22 5.52 -2.51
CA VAL A 27 -1.64 5.13 -2.52
C VAL A 27 -1.78 3.61 -2.52
N VAL A 28 -1.03 2.89 -3.37
CA VAL A 28 -1.06 1.43 -3.40
C VAL A 28 -0.54 0.83 -2.10
N HIS A 29 0.54 1.38 -1.54
CA HIS A 29 1.14 0.94 -0.28
C HIS A 29 0.16 1.01 0.91
N GLY A 30 -0.57 2.12 1.03
CA GLY A 30 -1.46 2.35 2.16
C GLY A 30 -2.90 1.87 1.96
N LEU A 31 -3.40 1.74 0.73
CA LEU A 31 -4.83 1.49 0.51
C LEU A 31 -5.16 0.16 -0.17
N VAL A 32 -4.24 -0.41 -0.95
CA VAL A 32 -4.59 -1.46 -1.92
C VAL A 32 -4.00 -2.83 -1.49
N PRO A 33 -4.85 -3.81 -1.13
CA PRO A 33 -4.42 -5.20 -1.05
C PRO A 33 -3.91 -5.70 -2.42
N PRO A 34 -2.83 -6.51 -2.52
CA PRO A 34 -2.31 -7.39 -1.48
C PRO A 34 -1.10 -6.86 -0.71
N HIS A 35 -0.92 -5.53 -0.61
CA HIS A 35 0.19 -4.99 0.18
C HIS A 35 0.14 -5.55 1.62
N PRO A 36 1.26 -6.04 2.21
CA PRO A 36 1.21 -6.83 3.44
C PRO A 36 0.49 -6.18 4.63
N ALA A 37 0.70 -4.87 4.83
CA ALA A 37 0.02 -4.14 5.91
C ALA A 37 -1.50 -4.06 5.66
N ALA A 38 -1.91 -3.72 4.43
CA ALA A 38 -3.31 -3.65 4.04
C ALA A 38 -3.98 -5.04 4.12
N MET A 39 -3.30 -6.10 3.67
CA MET A 39 -3.77 -7.48 3.80
C MET A 39 -3.94 -7.91 5.25
N ALA A 40 -3.00 -7.55 6.12
CA ALA A 40 -3.10 -7.87 7.54
C ALA A 40 -4.25 -7.10 8.20
N ALA A 41 -4.46 -5.83 7.85
CA ALA A 41 -5.61 -5.05 8.30
C ALA A 41 -6.94 -5.66 7.84
N VAL A 42 -7.04 -6.15 6.60
CA VAL A 42 -8.21 -6.91 6.10
C VAL A 42 -8.48 -8.11 7.01
N GLY A 43 -7.45 -8.87 7.38
CA GLY A 43 -7.59 -10.01 8.29
C GLY A 43 -8.01 -9.62 9.71
N ILE A 44 -7.46 -8.52 10.25
CA ILE A 44 -7.78 -8.00 11.60
C ILE A 44 -9.24 -7.54 11.67
N PHE A 45 -9.70 -6.80 10.67
CA PHE A 45 -11.08 -6.29 10.61
C PHE A 45 -12.09 -7.30 10.06
N LYS A 46 -11.62 -8.46 9.57
CA LYS A 46 -12.44 -9.49 8.90
C LYS A 46 -13.20 -8.95 7.68
N ALA A 47 -12.56 -8.04 6.94
CA ALA A 47 -13.11 -7.45 5.72
C ALA A 47 -13.01 -8.43 4.53
N ASP A 48 -13.85 -8.25 3.51
CA ASP A 48 -13.71 -8.98 2.24
C ASP A 48 -12.58 -8.37 1.39
N VAL A 49 -11.66 -9.22 0.94
CA VAL A 49 -10.47 -8.79 0.17
C VAL A 49 -10.86 -8.13 -1.14
N GLY A 50 -11.77 -8.73 -1.90
CA GLY A 50 -12.12 -8.23 -3.23
C GLY A 50 -12.91 -6.93 -3.17
N THR A 51 -13.81 -6.80 -2.20
CA THR A 51 -14.55 -5.56 -1.94
C THR A 51 -13.62 -4.46 -1.44
N THR A 52 -12.64 -4.80 -0.58
CA THR A 52 -11.58 -3.87 -0.19
C THR A 52 -10.75 -3.41 -1.40
N ILE A 53 -10.36 -4.32 -2.30
CA ILE A 53 -9.66 -3.96 -3.55
C ILE A 53 -10.54 -3.02 -4.39
N LEU A 54 -11.82 -3.33 -4.57
CA LEU A 54 -12.74 -2.49 -5.33
C LEU A 54 -12.83 -1.07 -4.75
N TYR A 55 -13.11 -0.95 -3.45
CA TYR A 55 -13.20 0.35 -2.78
C TYR A 55 -11.85 1.09 -2.80
N SER A 56 -10.73 0.37 -2.66
CA SER A 56 -9.39 0.95 -2.76
C SER A 56 -9.11 1.56 -4.13
N LEU A 57 -9.65 0.98 -5.22
CA LEU A 57 -9.51 1.54 -6.55
C LEU A 57 -10.40 2.78 -6.74
N ILE A 58 -11.64 2.72 -6.24
CA ILE A 58 -12.59 3.84 -6.30
C ILE A 58 -12.05 5.06 -5.56
N VAL A 59 -11.47 4.86 -4.37
CA VAL A 59 -10.88 5.94 -3.55
C VAL A 59 -9.47 6.29 -4.01
N GLY A 60 -8.65 5.29 -4.31
CA GLY A 60 -7.23 5.42 -4.57
C GLY A 60 -6.93 6.10 -5.91
N LEU A 61 -7.69 5.81 -6.98
CA LEU A 61 -7.45 6.44 -8.29
C LEU A 61 -7.63 7.97 -8.25
N PRO A 62 -8.76 8.52 -7.75
CA PRO A 62 -8.91 9.97 -7.59
C PRO A 62 -7.86 10.55 -6.65
N THR A 63 -7.55 9.87 -5.54
CA THR A 63 -6.52 10.31 -4.60
C THR A 63 -5.15 10.43 -5.26
N ALA A 64 -4.74 9.41 -6.04
CA ALA A 64 -3.48 9.40 -6.77
C ALA A 64 -3.44 10.49 -7.84
N ILE A 65 -4.56 10.78 -8.51
CA ILE A 65 -4.65 11.87 -9.49
C ILE A 65 -4.45 13.24 -8.81
N ILE A 66 -5.10 13.46 -7.68
CA ILE A 66 -5.04 14.74 -6.94
C ILE A 66 -3.65 14.95 -6.32
N ALA A 67 -3.14 13.97 -5.58
CA ALA A 67 -1.84 14.06 -4.91
C ALA A 67 -0.65 13.90 -5.86
N GLY A 68 -0.84 13.21 -6.98
CA GLY A 68 0.20 12.94 -7.96
C GLY A 68 0.26 14.00 -9.06
N PRO A 69 -0.38 13.81 -10.22
CA PRO A 69 -0.34 14.76 -11.34
C PRO A 69 -0.75 16.20 -11.00
N LEU A 70 -1.83 16.43 -10.25
CA LEU A 70 -2.32 17.79 -9.97
C LEU A 70 -1.37 18.54 -9.04
N PHE A 71 -1.07 17.96 -7.88
CA PHE A 71 -0.12 18.54 -6.93
C PHE A 71 1.31 18.56 -7.50
N GLY A 72 1.73 17.50 -8.18
CA GLY A 72 3.03 17.37 -8.86
C GLY A 72 3.27 18.46 -9.91
N LYS A 73 2.26 18.78 -10.73
CA LYS A 73 2.34 19.90 -11.68
C LYS A 73 2.46 21.24 -10.96
N TRP A 74 1.72 21.45 -9.88
CA TRP A 74 1.77 22.67 -9.09
C TRP A 74 3.13 22.87 -8.42
N ILE A 75 3.64 21.84 -7.74
CA ILE A 75 4.90 21.91 -6.99
C ILE A 75 6.13 21.86 -7.90
N GLY A 76 6.08 21.06 -8.97
CA GLY A 76 7.15 20.94 -9.96
C GLY A 76 7.35 22.21 -10.80
N SER A 77 6.33 23.04 -10.94
CA SER A 77 6.48 24.39 -11.52
C SER A 77 7.24 25.38 -10.61
N ARG A 78 7.34 25.08 -9.31
CA ARG A 78 7.98 25.93 -8.29
C ARG A 78 9.33 25.40 -7.81
N MET A 79 9.60 24.12 -8.00
CA MET A 79 10.84 23.45 -7.61
C MET A 79 11.37 22.62 -8.77
N HIS A 80 12.36 23.18 -9.46
CA HIS A 80 13.07 22.48 -10.53
C HIS A 80 14.29 21.75 -9.96
N LYS A 81 14.27 20.43 -10.05
CA LYS A 81 15.42 19.54 -9.81
C LYS A 81 15.77 18.77 -11.08
N GLU A 82 17.06 18.76 -11.38
CA GLU A 82 17.66 17.90 -12.39
C GLU A 82 18.04 16.55 -11.77
N VAL A 83 18.34 15.56 -12.62
CA VAL A 83 18.79 14.25 -12.15
C VAL A 83 20.20 14.36 -11.56
N PRO A 84 20.43 13.87 -10.32
CA PRO A 84 21.77 13.85 -9.74
C PRO A 84 22.79 13.11 -10.64
N GLY A 85 23.99 13.67 -10.80
CA GLY A 85 25.01 13.17 -11.74
C GLY A 85 25.40 11.70 -11.51
N GLU A 86 25.52 11.26 -10.26
CA GLU A 86 25.84 9.87 -9.92
C GLU A 86 24.77 8.88 -10.42
N ILE A 87 23.49 9.25 -10.34
CA ILE A 87 22.37 8.43 -10.82
C ILE A 87 22.36 8.41 -12.34
N ALA A 88 22.67 9.54 -12.99
CA ALA A 88 22.77 9.63 -14.44
C ALA A 88 23.88 8.72 -14.99
N GLU A 89 25.05 8.70 -14.35
CA GLU A 89 26.17 7.83 -14.75
C GLU A 89 25.83 6.34 -14.63
N GLN A 90 25.18 5.94 -13.53
CA GLN A 90 24.74 4.54 -13.34
C GLN A 90 23.76 4.06 -14.42
N LEU A 91 22.86 4.94 -14.88
CA LEU A 91 21.86 4.62 -15.91
C LEU A 91 22.49 4.48 -17.30
N VAL A 92 23.54 5.25 -17.60
CA VAL A 92 24.28 5.17 -18.87
C VAL A 92 25.08 3.88 -18.95
N GLN A 93 25.65 3.40 -17.84
CA GLN A 93 26.45 2.18 -17.81
C GLN A 93 25.64 0.88 -17.96
N HIS A 94 24.32 0.88 -17.70
CA HIS A 94 23.47 -0.32 -17.70
C HIS A 94 22.77 -0.64 -19.03
N LYS A 95 23.25 -0.14 -20.17
CA LYS A 95 22.72 -0.47 -21.52
C LYS A 95 23.11 -1.86 -22.04
N GLU A 96 23.11 -2.89 -21.19
CA GLU A 96 23.14 -4.27 -21.72
C GLU A 96 21.77 -4.62 -22.30
N LYS A 97 21.72 -4.90 -23.60
CA LYS A 97 20.54 -5.46 -24.29
C LYS A 97 20.26 -6.87 -23.76
N LYS A 98 19.64 -6.99 -22.59
CA LYS A 98 19.01 -8.24 -22.16
C LYS A 98 17.70 -8.44 -22.90
N ASP A 99 17.41 -9.69 -23.27
CA ASP A 99 16.09 -10.08 -23.77
C ASP A 99 15.05 -9.89 -22.67
N LEU A 100 14.40 -8.72 -22.68
CA LEU A 100 13.36 -8.38 -21.72
C LEU A 100 12.14 -9.29 -21.93
N PRO A 101 11.41 -9.63 -20.86
CA PRO A 101 10.10 -10.28 -21.00
C PRO A 101 9.15 -9.37 -21.78
N GLY A 102 8.30 -9.97 -22.61
CA GLY A 102 7.29 -9.22 -23.35
C GLY A 102 6.33 -8.50 -22.39
N PHE A 103 5.89 -7.31 -22.77
CA PHE A 103 5.02 -6.45 -21.94
C PHE A 103 3.80 -7.19 -21.40
N GLY A 104 3.10 -7.97 -22.24
CA GLY A 104 1.91 -8.71 -21.82
C GLY A 104 2.20 -9.77 -20.75
N ASN A 105 3.33 -10.47 -20.86
CA ASN A 105 3.77 -11.44 -19.85
C ASN A 105 4.10 -10.74 -18.53
N THR A 106 4.87 -9.65 -18.57
CA THR A 106 5.19 -8.87 -17.35
C THR A 106 3.94 -8.34 -16.68
N LEU A 107 3.02 -7.75 -17.44
CA LEU A 107 1.77 -7.23 -16.91
C LEU A 107 0.92 -8.35 -16.30
N PHE A 108 0.81 -9.49 -17.00
CA PHE A 108 0.09 -10.65 -16.48
C PHE A 108 0.72 -11.19 -15.20
N THR A 109 2.05 -11.37 -15.14
CA THR A 109 2.76 -11.83 -13.93
C THR A 109 2.48 -10.93 -12.72
N ILE A 110 2.47 -9.60 -12.92
CA ILE A 110 2.22 -8.62 -11.86
C ILE A 110 0.76 -8.62 -11.41
N LEU A 111 -0.19 -8.74 -12.36
CA LEU A 111 -1.62 -8.69 -12.08
C LEU A 111 -2.22 -10.05 -11.68
N LEU A 112 -1.52 -11.15 -11.94
CA LEU A 112 -1.98 -12.51 -11.65
C LEU A 112 -2.56 -12.68 -10.24
N PRO A 113 -1.89 -12.27 -9.14
CA PRO A 113 -2.46 -12.48 -7.80
C PRO A 113 -3.76 -11.70 -7.60
N VAL A 114 -3.83 -10.48 -8.13
CA VAL A 114 -5.04 -9.63 -8.06
C VAL A 114 -6.18 -10.25 -8.86
N ILE A 115 -5.90 -10.76 -10.07
CA ILE A 115 -6.90 -11.44 -10.90
C ILE A 115 -7.48 -12.64 -10.16
N LEU A 116 -6.64 -13.48 -9.54
CA LEU A 116 -7.09 -14.65 -8.78
C LEU A 116 -7.95 -14.25 -7.57
N MET A 117 -7.54 -13.24 -6.80
CA MET A 117 -8.30 -12.73 -5.65
C MET A 117 -9.67 -12.16 -6.09
N LEU A 118 -9.72 -11.42 -7.20
CA LEU A 118 -10.97 -10.90 -7.75
C LEU A 118 -11.91 -12.02 -8.22
N ILE A 119 -11.37 -13.07 -8.84
CA ILE A 119 -12.16 -14.25 -9.24
C ILE A 119 -12.80 -14.92 -8.01
N ALA A 120 -12.06 -15.09 -6.91
CA ALA A 120 -12.61 -15.63 -5.67
C ALA A 120 -13.72 -14.75 -5.09
N SER A 121 -13.55 -13.42 -5.10
CA SER A 121 -14.56 -12.49 -4.61
C SER A 121 -15.82 -12.49 -5.48
N ILE A 122 -15.69 -12.55 -6.82
CA ILE A 122 -16.84 -12.74 -7.72
C ILE A 122 -17.54 -14.07 -7.44
N ALA A 123 -16.78 -15.15 -7.23
CA ALA A 123 -17.34 -16.46 -6.90
C ALA A 123 -18.11 -16.45 -5.56
N ASN A 124 -17.69 -15.64 -4.58
CA ASN A 124 -18.41 -15.48 -3.31
C ASN A 124 -19.80 -14.87 -3.48
N VAL A 125 -19.97 -14.00 -4.47
CA VAL A 125 -21.24 -13.30 -4.72
C VAL A 125 -22.11 -14.04 -5.72
N ALA A 126 -21.52 -14.61 -6.77
CA ALA A 126 -22.24 -15.16 -7.92
C ALA A 126 -22.58 -16.66 -7.80
N LEU A 127 -21.87 -17.42 -6.97
CA LEU A 127 -22.05 -18.87 -6.84
C LEU A 127 -22.58 -19.25 -5.46
N ASP A 128 -23.37 -20.32 -5.43
CA ASP A 128 -23.81 -20.92 -4.17
C ASP A 128 -22.61 -21.42 -3.35
N GLN A 129 -22.64 -21.16 -2.04
CA GLN A 129 -21.56 -21.46 -1.10
C GLN A 129 -21.22 -22.96 -1.04
N ALA A 130 -22.20 -23.81 -1.34
CA ALA A 130 -22.03 -25.26 -1.34
C ALA A 130 -21.39 -25.82 -2.62
N SER A 131 -21.28 -25.02 -3.69
CA SER A 131 -20.75 -25.48 -4.98
C SER A 131 -19.26 -25.84 -4.90
N GLU A 132 -18.89 -27.01 -5.43
CA GLU A 132 -17.48 -27.43 -5.53
C GLU A 132 -16.66 -26.46 -6.37
N ALA A 133 -17.25 -25.84 -7.40
CA ALA A 133 -16.59 -24.81 -8.19
C ALA A 133 -16.27 -23.56 -7.35
N ALA A 134 -17.20 -23.16 -6.47
CA ALA A 134 -16.97 -22.02 -5.57
C ALA A 134 -15.82 -22.31 -4.58
N LYS A 135 -15.74 -23.53 -4.04
CA LYS A 135 -14.64 -23.94 -3.13
C LYS A 135 -13.28 -23.87 -3.82
N VAL A 136 -13.16 -24.37 -5.04
CA VAL A 136 -11.91 -24.32 -5.81
C VAL A 136 -11.51 -22.88 -6.14
N LEU A 137 -12.46 -22.05 -6.59
CA LEU A 137 -12.17 -20.65 -6.90
C LEU A 137 -11.76 -19.86 -5.65
N ARG A 138 -12.42 -20.09 -4.51
CA ARG A 138 -12.06 -19.50 -3.22
C ARG A 138 -10.66 -19.92 -2.76
N PHE A 139 -10.31 -21.20 -2.94
CA PHE A 139 -8.99 -21.70 -2.58
C PHE A 139 -7.89 -21.06 -3.43
N ILE A 140 -8.07 -20.99 -4.75
CA ILE A 140 -7.05 -20.44 -5.66
C ILE A 140 -6.91 -18.91 -5.50
N GLY A 141 -8.02 -18.22 -5.23
CA GLY A 141 -8.02 -16.77 -4.99
C GLY A 141 -7.80 -16.37 -3.53
N ASP A 142 -7.58 -17.32 -2.62
CA ASP A 142 -7.09 -17.00 -1.28
C ASP A 142 -5.80 -16.18 -1.41
N PRO A 143 -5.63 -15.08 -0.67
CA PRO A 143 -4.49 -14.19 -0.87
C PRO A 143 -3.13 -14.88 -0.75
N VAL A 144 -2.98 -15.83 0.17
CA VAL A 144 -1.72 -16.57 0.36
C VAL A 144 -1.47 -17.49 -0.83
N ILE A 145 -2.50 -18.22 -1.27
CA ILE A 145 -2.42 -19.12 -2.42
C ILE A 145 -2.19 -18.36 -3.72
N ALA A 146 -2.90 -17.25 -3.94
CA ALA A 146 -2.77 -16.40 -5.12
C ALA A 146 -1.38 -15.79 -5.23
N LEU A 147 -0.82 -15.28 -4.13
CA LEU A 147 0.56 -14.78 -4.08
C LEU A 147 1.58 -15.90 -4.32
N LEU A 148 1.35 -17.10 -3.79
CA LEU A 148 2.21 -18.26 -4.02
C LEU A 148 2.21 -18.66 -5.50
N ILE A 149 1.03 -18.78 -6.12
CA ILE A 149 0.89 -19.08 -7.55
C ILE A 149 1.60 -18.01 -8.39
N ALA A 150 1.38 -16.73 -8.09
CA ALA A 150 2.05 -15.64 -8.78
C ALA A 150 3.57 -15.68 -8.62
N THR A 151 4.08 -16.05 -7.44
CA THR A 151 5.51 -16.20 -7.16
C THR A 151 6.12 -17.36 -7.96
N ILE A 152 5.46 -18.52 -7.98
CA ILE A 152 5.92 -19.67 -8.78
C ILE A 152 5.91 -19.32 -10.26
N TYR A 153 4.85 -18.66 -10.73
CA TYR A 153 4.75 -18.19 -12.10
C TYR A 153 5.83 -17.16 -12.45
N SER A 154 6.21 -16.27 -11.54
CA SER A 154 7.26 -15.28 -11.77
C SER A 154 8.65 -15.92 -11.91
N PHE A 155 8.95 -16.96 -11.13
CA PHE A 155 10.19 -17.74 -11.29
C PHE A 155 10.30 -18.38 -12.67
N PHE A 156 9.19 -18.85 -13.24
CA PHE A 156 9.15 -19.38 -14.59
C PHE A 156 9.22 -18.25 -15.65
N SER A 157 8.26 -17.33 -15.61
CA SER A 157 8.02 -16.34 -16.67
C SER A 157 9.08 -15.24 -16.75
N LEU A 158 9.57 -14.75 -15.61
CA LEU A 158 10.58 -13.69 -15.53
C LEU A 158 11.97 -14.24 -15.17
N GLY A 159 12.06 -15.46 -14.66
CA GLY A 159 13.32 -16.14 -14.36
C GLY A 159 13.76 -17.10 -15.47
N TYR A 160 13.33 -18.36 -15.39
CA TYR A 160 13.81 -19.43 -16.28
C TYR A 160 13.59 -19.13 -17.77
N ALA A 161 12.41 -18.61 -18.15
CA ALA A 161 12.09 -18.24 -19.52
C ALA A 161 12.93 -17.07 -20.06
N ARG A 162 13.71 -16.38 -19.19
CA ARG A 162 14.65 -15.30 -19.51
C ARG A 162 16.11 -15.74 -19.33
N GLY A 163 16.38 -17.04 -19.20
CA GLY A 163 17.73 -17.60 -19.11
C GLY A 163 18.35 -17.53 -17.71
N PHE A 164 17.56 -17.33 -16.64
CA PHE A 164 18.10 -17.44 -15.29
C PHE A 164 18.30 -18.92 -14.95
N ASN A 165 19.44 -19.24 -14.34
CA ASN A 165 19.70 -20.55 -13.78
C ASN A 165 19.10 -20.65 -12.36
N ARG A 166 19.06 -21.88 -11.83
CA ARG A 166 18.55 -22.16 -10.48
C ARG A 166 19.23 -21.30 -9.40
N ASP A 167 20.54 -21.10 -9.50
CA ASP A 167 21.30 -20.35 -8.50
C ASP A 167 20.91 -18.87 -8.47
N LYS A 168 20.68 -18.24 -9.63
CA LYS A 168 20.18 -16.87 -9.70
C LYS A 168 18.78 -16.75 -9.09
N VAL A 169 17.87 -17.67 -9.41
CA VAL A 169 16.52 -17.68 -8.83
C VAL A 169 16.58 -17.86 -7.32
N LEU A 170 17.41 -18.78 -6.83
CA LEU A 170 17.62 -19.00 -5.39
C LEU A 170 18.21 -17.76 -4.71
N LYS A 171 19.17 -17.09 -5.35
CA LYS A 171 19.74 -15.85 -4.84
C LYS A 171 18.66 -14.78 -4.66
N PHE A 172 17.83 -14.54 -5.68
CA PHE A 172 16.73 -13.57 -5.57
C PHE A 172 15.74 -13.94 -4.45
N ALA A 173 15.39 -15.21 -4.32
CA ALA A 173 14.52 -15.67 -3.24
C ALA A 173 15.13 -15.41 -1.85
N ASN A 174 16.44 -15.63 -1.68
CA ASN A 174 17.17 -15.36 -0.44
C ASN A 174 17.28 -13.86 -0.15
N ASP A 175 17.55 -13.04 -1.16
CA ASP A 175 17.66 -11.58 -1.02
C ASP A 175 16.33 -10.95 -0.53
N CYS A 176 15.19 -11.59 -0.82
CA CYS A 176 13.86 -11.19 -0.32
C CYS A 176 13.62 -11.51 1.16
N LEU A 177 14.40 -12.40 1.79
CA LEU A 177 14.17 -12.80 3.19
C LEU A 177 14.36 -11.64 4.16
N GLY A 178 15.35 -10.77 3.93
CA GLY A 178 15.62 -9.60 4.77
C GLY A 178 14.42 -8.65 4.87
N PRO A 179 13.90 -8.13 3.74
CA PRO A 179 12.71 -7.29 3.73
C PRO A 179 11.47 -7.96 4.35
N VAL A 180 11.26 -9.26 4.08
CA VAL A 180 10.11 -10.01 4.62
C VAL A 180 10.20 -10.19 6.14
N ALA A 181 11.40 -10.37 6.69
CA ALA A 181 11.59 -10.56 8.14
C ALA A 181 11.03 -9.38 8.96
N ASN A 182 11.29 -8.15 8.52
CA ASN A 182 10.77 -6.95 9.21
C ASN A 182 9.23 -6.91 9.16
N ILE A 183 8.63 -7.22 8.01
CA ILE A 183 7.17 -7.27 7.83
C ILE A 183 6.56 -8.33 8.76
N LEU A 184 7.14 -9.53 8.82
CA LEU A 184 6.67 -10.61 9.69
C LEU A 184 6.76 -10.23 11.17
N LEU A 185 7.85 -9.60 11.60
CA LEU A 185 8.02 -9.16 12.99
C LEU A 185 6.98 -8.09 13.37
N VAL A 186 6.74 -7.11 12.51
CA VAL A 186 5.74 -6.05 12.75
C VAL A 186 4.33 -6.63 12.77
N ILE A 187 3.99 -7.53 11.84
CA ILE A 187 2.68 -8.17 11.81
C ILE A 187 2.48 -9.04 13.05
N GLY A 188 3.48 -9.85 13.42
CA GLY A 188 3.43 -10.70 14.61
C GLY A 188 3.30 -9.89 15.91
N ALA A 189 4.08 -8.82 16.06
CA ALA A 189 4.00 -7.92 17.21
C ALA A 189 2.64 -7.21 17.28
N GLY A 190 2.12 -6.72 16.15
CA GLY A 190 0.78 -6.10 16.08
C GLY A 190 -0.34 -7.08 16.43
N GLY A 191 -0.25 -8.32 15.97
CA GLY A 191 -1.20 -9.39 16.30
C GLY A 191 -1.16 -9.77 17.79
N ALA A 192 0.03 -9.94 18.37
CA ALA A 192 0.19 -10.21 19.80
C ALA A 192 -0.35 -9.05 20.66
N PHE A 193 -0.04 -7.82 20.28
CA PHE A 193 -0.56 -6.61 20.95
C PHE A 193 -2.09 -6.53 20.90
N ASN A 194 -2.70 -6.78 19.73
CA ASN A 194 -4.16 -6.85 19.60
C ASN A 194 -4.75 -7.93 20.52
N LYS A 195 -4.12 -9.10 20.62
CA LYS A 195 -4.59 -10.17 21.49
C LYS A 195 -4.55 -9.78 22.98
N VAL A 196 -3.49 -9.09 23.42
CA VAL A 196 -3.40 -8.54 24.79
C VAL A 196 -4.48 -7.48 25.04
N LEU A 197 -4.78 -6.61 24.06
CA LEU A 197 -5.86 -5.63 24.19
C LEU A 197 -7.24 -6.30 24.34
N LEU A 198 -7.51 -7.35 23.56
CA LEU A 198 -8.74 -8.14 23.68
C LEU A 198 -8.84 -8.84 25.04
N ASP A 199 -7.75 -9.48 25.49
CA ASP A 199 -7.74 -10.27 26.73
C ASP A 199 -7.74 -9.39 27.99
N SER A 200 -7.27 -8.14 27.89
CA SER A 200 -7.27 -7.16 29.00
C SER A 200 -8.62 -6.47 29.24
N GLY A 201 -9.58 -6.58 28.32
CA GLY A 201 -10.87 -5.88 28.39
C GLY A 201 -10.79 -4.36 28.14
N ILE A 202 -9.61 -3.80 27.88
CA ILE A 202 -9.43 -2.37 27.56
C ILE A 202 -10.21 -1.98 26.30
N GLY A 203 -10.34 -2.91 25.33
CA GLY A 203 -11.10 -2.68 24.11
C GLY A 203 -12.55 -2.26 24.38
N GLU A 204 -13.19 -2.83 25.41
CA GLU A 204 -14.56 -2.50 25.80
C GLU A 204 -14.65 -1.09 26.42
N GLN A 205 -13.66 -0.69 27.22
CA GLN A 205 -13.62 0.64 27.82
C GLN A 205 -13.37 1.74 26.78
N ILE A 206 -12.46 1.52 25.83
CA ILE A 206 -12.22 2.47 24.73
C ILE A 206 -13.45 2.52 23.81
N ALA A 207 -14.09 1.38 23.55
CA ALA A 207 -15.33 1.32 22.82
C ALA A 207 -16.46 2.12 23.49
N ASP A 208 -16.61 1.99 24.81
CA ASP A 208 -17.59 2.77 25.56
C ASP A 208 -17.26 4.26 25.49
N LEU A 209 -15.99 4.66 25.64
CA LEU A 209 -15.58 6.06 25.46
C LEU A 209 -15.90 6.59 24.04
N ALA A 210 -15.68 5.76 23.02
CA ALA A 210 -15.99 6.07 21.63
C ALA A 210 -17.51 6.21 21.40
N LYS A 211 -18.33 5.30 21.96
CA LYS A 211 -19.81 5.35 21.88
C LYS A 211 -20.38 6.65 22.46
N HIS A 212 -19.81 7.16 23.55
CA HIS A 212 -20.24 8.43 24.15
C HIS A 212 -19.80 9.67 23.38
N SER A 213 -18.81 9.57 22.49
CA SER A 213 -18.31 10.70 21.70
C SER A 213 -18.98 10.89 20.34
N HIS A 214 -19.91 10.00 19.95
CA HIS A 214 -20.54 9.96 18.62
C HIS A 214 -19.54 9.97 17.45
N MET A 215 -18.30 9.56 17.68
CA MET A 215 -17.23 9.65 16.69
C MET A 215 -17.27 8.45 15.75
N SER A 216 -17.18 8.70 14.43
CA SER A 216 -17.16 7.62 13.43
C SER A 216 -15.97 6.67 13.67
N PRO A 217 -16.18 5.34 13.63
CA PRO A 217 -15.10 4.35 13.68
C PRO A 217 -14.02 4.59 12.62
N LEU A 218 -14.42 5.10 11.45
CA LEU A 218 -13.50 5.44 10.36
C LEU A 218 -12.57 6.59 10.76
N LEU A 219 -13.12 7.63 11.41
CA LEU A 219 -12.33 8.77 11.90
C LEU A 219 -11.39 8.35 13.02
N LEU A 220 -11.84 7.46 13.92
CA LEU A 220 -11.00 6.85 14.94
C LEU A 220 -9.84 6.07 14.31
N GLY A 221 -10.14 5.21 13.32
CA GLY A 221 -9.15 4.44 12.58
C GLY A 221 -8.09 5.32 11.92
N TRP A 222 -8.54 6.31 11.17
CA TRP A 222 -7.67 7.28 10.51
C TRP A 222 -6.84 8.09 11.51
N GLY A 223 -7.47 8.61 12.57
CA GLY A 223 -6.81 9.46 13.57
C GLY A 223 -5.76 8.72 14.40
N ILE A 224 -6.05 7.50 14.85
CA ILE A 224 -5.08 6.68 15.59
C ILE A 224 -3.90 6.31 14.69
N ALA A 225 -4.17 5.89 13.45
CA ALA A 225 -3.11 5.59 12.49
C ALA A 225 -2.24 6.83 12.20
N ALA A 226 -2.87 8.01 12.06
CA ALA A 226 -2.20 9.29 11.86
C ALA A 226 -1.26 9.65 13.01
N LEU A 227 -1.72 9.53 14.26
CA LEU A 227 -0.91 9.82 15.44
C LEU A 227 0.30 8.89 15.54
N ILE A 228 0.11 7.59 15.31
CA ILE A 228 1.19 6.60 15.34
C ILE A 228 2.16 6.85 14.18
N ARG A 229 1.68 7.25 13.01
CA ARG A 229 2.51 7.61 11.86
C ARG A 229 3.42 8.77 12.15
N ILE A 230 2.88 9.85 12.72
CA ILE A 230 3.66 11.03 13.09
C ILE A 230 4.73 10.68 14.12
N ALA A 231 4.44 9.77 15.06
CA ALA A 231 5.37 9.35 16.09
C ALA A 231 6.46 8.39 15.58
N THR A 232 6.07 7.37 14.81
CA THR A 232 6.95 6.24 14.46
C THR A 232 7.60 6.35 13.09
N GLY A 233 7.00 7.12 12.17
CA GLY A 233 7.51 7.27 10.82
C GLY A 233 7.36 6.04 9.93
N SER A 234 6.64 4.98 10.33
CA SER A 234 6.40 3.78 9.50
C SER A 234 4.92 3.57 9.22
N ALA A 235 4.52 3.59 7.94
CA ALA A 235 3.13 3.38 7.53
C ALA A 235 2.63 1.98 7.92
N THR A 236 3.42 0.93 7.68
CA THR A 236 3.09 -0.44 8.06
C THR A 236 2.86 -0.59 9.56
N VAL A 237 3.76 -0.06 10.40
CA VAL A 237 3.60 -0.13 11.86
C VAL A 237 2.35 0.62 12.29
N SER A 238 2.14 1.82 11.73
CA SER A 238 1.02 2.69 12.10
C SER A 238 -0.33 2.08 11.76
N MET A 239 -0.47 1.54 10.54
CA MET A 239 -1.69 0.85 10.11
C MET A 239 -1.95 -0.38 10.99
N MET A 240 -0.92 -1.22 11.22
CA MET A 240 -1.06 -2.45 12.02
C MET A 240 -1.46 -2.18 13.47
N THR A 241 -0.80 -1.24 14.12
CA THR A 241 -1.10 -0.88 15.51
C THR A 241 -2.48 -0.23 15.61
N ALA A 242 -2.82 0.67 14.69
CA ALA A 242 -4.16 1.28 14.67
C ALA A 242 -5.25 0.23 14.43
N ALA A 243 -5.04 -0.71 13.49
CA ALA A 243 -5.96 -1.80 13.24
C ALA A 243 -6.18 -2.66 14.49
N GLY A 244 -5.12 -3.00 15.21
CA GLY A 244 -5.22 -3.73 16.48
C GLY A 244 -5.99 -2.98 17.58
N ILE A 245 -5.87 -1.65 17.65
CA ILE A 245 -6.60 -0.84 18.63
C ILE A 245 -8.07 -0.69 18.24
N VAL A 246 -8.34 -0.48 16.95
CA VAL A 246 -9.66 -0.08 16.45
C VAL A 246 -10.56 -1.28 16.19
N ALA A 247 -10.00 -2.46 15.92
CA ALA A 247 -10.77 -3.68 15.69
C ALA A 247 -11.79 -4.01 16.79
N PRO A 248 -11.43 -4.08 18.09
CA PRO A 248 -12.40 -4.32 19.15
C PRO A 248 -13.48 -3.23 19.25
N ILE A 249 -13.10 -1.97 18.97
CA ILE A 249 -14.02 -0.83 19.01
C ILE A 249 -15.06 -0.96 17.90
N ALA A 250 -14.61 -1.16 16.66
CA ALA A 250 -15.47 -1.32 15.49
C ALA A 250 -16.40 -2.53 15.64
N ALA A 251 -15.93 -3.64 16.20
CA ALA A 251 -16.76 -4.82 16.46
C ALA A 251 -17.92 -4.55 17.43
N SER A 252 -17.78 -3.56 18.31
CA SER A 252 -18.82 -3.17 19.27
C SER A 252 -19.80 -2.11 18.75
N MET A 253 -19.57 -1.59 17.54
CA MET A 253 -20.35 -0.52 16.89
C MET A 253 -21.04 -1.08 15.63
N PRO A 254 -22.34 -1.45 15.74
CA PRO A 254 -23.09 -1.99 14.61
C PRO A 254 -23.15 -1.00 13.45
N GLY A 255 -22.99 -1.50 12.21
CA GLY A 255 -23.04 -0.69 10.99
C GLY A 255 -21.67 -0.18 10.50
N THR A 256 -20.57 -0.49 11.19
CA THR A 256 -19.23 -0.14 10.69
C THR A 256 -18.87 -0.99 9.48
N ASN A 257 -18.61 -0.36 8.34
CA ASN A 257 -18.09 -1.04 7.15
C ASN A 257 -16.60 -1.41 7.34
N ALA A 258 -16.30 -2.71 7.38
CA ALA A 258 -14.96 -3.22 7.66
C ALA A 258 -13.95 -2.89 6.56
N GLU A 259 -14.39 -2.93 5.30
CA GLU A 259 -13.59 -2.62 4.12
C GLU A 259 -13.19 -1.13 4.11
N LEU A 260 -14.13 -0.23 4.42
CA LEU A 260 -13.83 1.20 4.56
C LEU A 260 -12.93 1.49 5.75
N LEU A 261 -13.01 0.71 6.82
CA LEU A 261 -12.15 0.85 7.99
C LEU A 261 -10.69 0.45 7.69
N VAL A 262 -10.48 -0.58 6.87
CA VAL A 262 -9.15 -0.90 6.30
C VAL A 262 -8.61 0.30 5.54
N LEU A 263 -9.40 0.91 4.66
CA LEU A 263 -8.97 2.08 3.89
C LEU A 263 -8.72 3.29 4.78
N ALA A 264 -9.54 3.53 5.81
CA ALA A 264 -9.41 4.68 6.69
C ALA A 264 -8.13 4.60 7.53
N THR A 265 -7.85 3.43 8.13
CA THR A 265 -6.59 3.19 8.84
C THR A 265 -5.38 3.29 7.91
N GLY A 266 -5.52 2.80 6.68
CA GLY A 266 -4.50 2.94 5.65
C GLY A 266 -4.20 4.37 5.24
N ALA A 267 -5.24 5.15 4.96
CA ALA A 267 -5.12 6.58 4.67
C ALA A 267 -4.44 7.32 5.84
N GLY A 268 -4.83 7.04 7.08
CA GLY A 268 -4.23 7.66 8.27
C GLY A 268 -2.74 7.32 8.40
N SER A 269 -2.34 6.09 8.04
CA SER A 269 -0.94 5.66 8.07
C SER A 269 -0.03 6.37 7.07
N LEU A 270 -0.56 7.12 6.12
CA LEU A 270 0.20 7.87 5.12
C LEU A 270 0.34 9.37 5.46
N ILE A 271 -0.23 9.85 6.57
CA ILE A 271 -0.18 11.28 6.88
C ILE A 271 1.22 11.75 7.31
N LEU A 272 1.59 12.99 6.97
CA LEU A 272 2.73 13.71 7.54
C LEU A 272 4.03 12.88 7.63
N SER A 273 4.38 12.15 6.58
CA SER A 273 5.66 11.45 6.51
C SER A 273 6.83 12.46 6.55
N HIS A 274 7.58 12.48 7.66
CA HIS A 274 8.65 13.45 7.91
C HIS A 274 9.99 12.78 8.24
N VAL A 275 10.88 13.47 8.96
CA VAL A 275 12.27 13.04 9.21
C VAL A 275 12.42 11.69 9.92
N ASN A 276 11.37 11.16 10.53
CA ASN A 276 11.38 9.81 11.11
C ASN A 276 11.03 8.68 10.11
N ASP A 277 10.64 9.02 8.87
CA ASP A 277 10.31 8.04 7.83
C ASP A 277 11.51 7.77 6.92
N SER A 278 11.84 6.50 6.69
CA SER A 278 12.85 6.09 5.72
C SER A 278 12.50 6.51 4.28
N GLY A 279 11.21 6.53 3.92
CA GLY A 279 10.72 7.02 2.64
C GLY A 279 11.06 8.49 2.40
N PHE A 280 10.98 9.33 3.43
CA PHE A 280 11.36 10.74 3.36
C PHE A 280 12.81 10.90 2.93
N TRP A 281 13.72 10.15 3.56
CA TRP A 281 15.15 10.19 3.24
C TRP A 281 15.46 9.62 1.87
N MET A 282 14.82 8.50 1.50
CA MET A 282 14.98 7.90 0.18
C MET A 282 14.62 8.89 -0.94
N ILE A 283 13.48 9.57 -0.82
CA ILE A 283 13.05 10.56 -1.82
C ILE A 283 13.94 11.79 -1.82
N LYS A 284 14.37 12.27 -0.64
CA LYS A 284 15.35 13.36 -0.54
C LYS A 284 16.62 13.06 -1.33
N GLU A 285 17.22 11.90 -1.12
CA GLU A 285 18.48 11.52 -1.78
C GLU A 285 18.27 11.29 -3.28
N TYR A 286 17.24 10.53 -3.68
CA TYR A 286 16.97 10.26 -5.09
C TYR A 286 16.66 11.51 -5.91
N PHE A 287 16.08 12.54 -5.31
CA PHE A 287 15.68 13.75 -6.01
C PHE A 287 16.67 14.92 -5.81
N GLY A 288 17.76 14.71 -5.07
CA GLY A 288 18.73 15.77 -4.75
C GLY A 288 18.10 16.97 -4.02
N MET A 289 17.14 16.68 -3.14
CA MET A 289 16.38 17.70 -2.41
C MET A 289 17.02 18.02 -1.05
N THR A 290 16.82 19.25 -0.58
CA THR A 290 17.04 19.64 0.81
C THR A 290 15.88 19.17 1.68
N VAL A 291 16.08 19.09 3.00
CA VAL A 291 15.02 18.72 3.96
C VAL A 291 13.78 19.60 3.79
N LYS A 292 13.96 20.91 3.59
CA LYS A 292 12.85 21.85 3.37
C LYS A 292 12.06 21.52 2.10
N GLU A 293 12.76 21.25 1.00
CA GLU A 293 12.13 20.88 -0.27
C GLU A 293 11.39 19.53 -0.15
N THR A 294 11.96 18.56 0.56
CA THR A 294 11.29 17.27 0.81
C THR A 294 10.03 17.43 1.67
N LEU A 295 10.05 18.29 2.69
CA LEU A 295 8.85 18.62 3.47
C LEU A 295 7.77 19.26 2.59
N MET A 296 8.15 20.15 1.69
CA MET A 296 7.22 20.84 0.78
C MET A 296 6.71 19.96 -0.37
N THR A 297 7.36 18.83 -0.65
CA THR A 297 7.00 17.91 -1.74
C THR A 297 6.42 16.62 -1.18
N TRP A 298 7.26 15.74 -0.62
CA TRP A 298 6.91 14.42 -0.12
C TRP A 298 5.93 14.48 1.05
N THR A 299 6.27 15.20 2.12
CA THR A 299 5.39 15.28 3.32
C THR A 299 4.04 15.91 2.97
N ALA A 300 4.04 16.94 2.13
CA ALA A 300 2.82 17.55 1.63
C ALA A 300 1.99 16.58 0.79
N MET A 301 2.61 15.86 -0.16
CA MET A 301 1.96 14.85 -1.00
C MET A 301 1.33 13.74 -0.15
N GLU A 302 2.08 13.16 0.77
CA GLU A 302 1.62 12.13 1.72
C GLU A 302 0.42 12.61 2.55
N THR A 303 0.47 13.85 3.01
CA THR A 303 -0.65 14.47 3.74
C THR A 303 -1.88 14.67 2.84
N ILE A 304 -1.69 15.09 1.59
CA ILE A 304 -2.79 15.19 0.61
C ILE A 304 -3.40 13.83 0.36
N ILE A 305 -2.59 12.78 0.17
CA ILE A 305 -3.08 11.40 0.00
C ILE A 305 -3.96 11.01 1.18
N SER A 306 -3.45 11.19 2.41
CA SER A 306 -4.17 10.82 3.63
C SER A 306 -5.51 11.52 3.78
N VAL A 307 -5.54 12.84 3.61
CA VAL A 307 -6.74 13.67 3.81
C VAL A 307 -7.76 13.46 2.68
N VAL A 308 -7.29 13.42 1.43
CA VAL A 308 -8.18 13.20 0.27
C VAL A 308 -8.76 11.79 0.29
N ALA A 309 -7.95 10.76 0.56
CA ALA A 309 -8.45 9.41 0.69
C ALA A 309 -9.50 9.31 1.79
N PHE A 310 -9.22 9.88 2.98
CA PHE A 310 -10.19 9.87 4.07
C PHE A 310 -11.50 10.60 3.74
N ALA A 311 -11.42 11.76 3.07
CA ALA A 311 -12.61 12.48 2.63
C ALA A 311 -13.44 11.64 1.64
N LEU A 312 -12.81 10.97 0.68
CA LEU A 312 -13.48 10.10 -0.27
C LEU A 312 -14.05 8.84 0.39
N ILE A 313 -13.37 8.27 1.39
CA ILE A 313 -13.87 7.15 2.20
C ILE A 313 -15.12 7.58 2.96
N ALA A 314 -15.09 8.74 3.62
CA ALA A 314 -16.24 9.29 4.34
C ALA A 314 -17.43 9.58 3.41
N LEU A 315 -17.18 10.00 2.17
CA LEU A 315 -18.24 10.17 1.17
C LEU A 315 -18.80 8.82 0.71
N LEU A 316 -17.94 7.81 0.54
CA LEU A 316 -18.36 6.47 0.15
C LEU A 316 -19.21 5.82 1.26
N ASP A 317 -18.84 5.99 2.52
CA ASP A 317 -19.56 5.52 3.72
C ASP A 317 -21.01 6.03 3.80
N LEU A 318 -21.32 7.18 3.19
CA LEU A 318 -22.70 7.69 3.12
C LEU A 318 -23.60 6.91 2.14
N VAL A 319 -23.00 6.12 1.26
CA VAL A 319 -23.68 5.46 0.13
C VAL A 319 -23.74 3.94 0.30
N VAL A 320 -22.78 3.32 0.98
CA VAL A 320 -22.67 1.85 1.13
C VAL A 320 -23.01 1.33 2.51
#